data_AF-A0A4R3KXT1-F1
#
_entry.id   AF-A0A4R3KXT1-F1
#
_cell.length_a   1.000
_cell.length_b   1.000
_cell.length_c   1.000
_cell.angle_alpha   90.00
_cell.angle_beta   90.00
_cell.angle_gamma   90.00
#
_symmetry.space_group_name_H-M   'P 1'
#
loop_
_entity.id
_entity.type
_entity.pdbx_description
1 polymer ?
#
loop_
_entity_poly.entity_id
_entity_poly.type
_entity_poly.pdbx_seq_one_letter_code
_entity_poly.pdbx_strand_id
1 'polypeptide(L)'
;MKKILIINASPRNGKSHSRKLTELFVKTWVKRYPEDLFTYREVGLSSIPHITESWIASAFVKVEDRTEENQRPLEFSNVLVRELQAADIYVIGTPMYNWSIPSGLKAYIDQVMRIEILPIFRTNFSKS
;
A
#
# COMPACT_ATOMS: atom_id res chain seq x y z
N MET A 1 3.42 13.47 -17.15
CA MET A 1 3.58 13.40 -15.69
C MET A 1 3.13 12.05 -15.17
N LYS A 2 4.08 11.24 -14.69
CA LYS A 2 3.81 10.00 -13.96
C LYS A 2 3.70 10.27 -12.47
N LYS A 3 2.91 9.45 -11.78
CA LYS A 3 2.76 9.44 -10.33
C LYS A 3 3.49 8.23 -9.77
N ILE A 4 4.47 8.47 -8.89
CA ILE A 4 5.31 7.44 -8.31
C ILE A 4 4.97 7.30 -6.82
N LEU A 5 4.66 6.08 -6.38
CA LEU A 5 4.47 5.75 -4.98
C LEU A 5 5.73 5.07 -4.43
N ILE A 6 6.41 5.76 -3.51
CA ILE A 6 7.56 5.24 -2.76
C ILE A 6 7.07 4.63 -1.45
N ILE A 7 7.26 3.34 -1.25
CA ILE A 7 6.87 2.60 -0.05
C ILE A 7 8.14 2.19 0.70
N ASN A 8 8.33 2.71 1.91
CA ASN A 8 9.48 2.36 2.75
C ASN A 8 9.05 1.47 3.92
N ALA A 9 9.65 0.28 4.00
CA ALA A 9 9.26 -0.77 4.95
C ALA A 9 10.26 -1.01 6.08
N SER A 10 11.44 -0.41 6.01
CA SER A 10 12.45 -0.54 7.05
C SER A 10 12.04 0.23 8.31
N PRO A 11 11.99 -0.40 9.51
CA PRO A 11 11.79 0.29 10.78
C PRO A 11 13.03 1.06 11.24
N ARG A 12 14.15 0.92 10.53
CA ARG A 12 15.32 1.79 10.71
C ARG A 12 15.10 3.07 9.91
N ASN A 13 15.39 4.21 10.53
CA ASN A 13 15.45 5.51 9.86
C ASN A 13 16.80 5.69 9.13
N GLY A 14 17.67 6.64 9.52
CA GLY A 14 18.90 7.00 8.80
C GLY A 14 19.96 5.88 8.64
N LYS A 15 19.81 4.75 9.34
CA LYS A 15 20.69 3.57 9.18
C LYS A 15 20.13 2.53 8.20
N SER A 16 18.99 2.79 7.55
CA SER A 16 18.39 1.87 6.59
C SER A 16 19.07 1.96 5.21
N HIS A 17 19.55 0.82 4.71
CA HIS A 17 20.11 0.75 3.36
C HIS A 17 19.02 0.76 2.28
N SER A 18 17.90 0.04 2.50
CA SER A 18 16.79 0.03 1.54
C SER A 18 16.16 1.42 1.37
N ARG A 19 16.07 2.21 2.45
CA ARG A 19 15.60 3.60 2.39
C ARG A 19 16.58 4.52 1.63
N LYS A 20 17.88 4.38 1.88
CA LYS A 20 18.91 5.13 1.12
C LYS A 20 18.85 4.84 -0.38
N LEU A 21 18.52 3.59 -0.77
CA LEU A 21 18.36 3.21 -2.17
C LEU A 21 17.11 3.85 -2.80
N THR A 22 15.97 3.91 -2.10
CA THR A 22 14.78 4.62 -2.61
C THR A 22 15.01 6.13 -2.71
N GLU A 23 15.72 6.73 -1.76
CA GLU A 23 16.16 8.13 -1.84
C GLU A 23 17.08 8.38 -3.05
N LEU A 24 18.02 7.48 -3.31
CA LEU A 24 18.91 7.55 -4.48
C LEU A 24 18.11 7.43 -5.80
N PHE A 25 17.13 6.53 -5.85
CA PHE A 25 16.21 6.40 -6.97
C PHE A 25 15.50 7.72 -7.24
N VAL A 26 14.85 8.33 -6.24
CA VAL A 26 14.14 9.61 -6.38
C VAL A 26 15.08 10.71 -6.87
N LYS A 27 16.25 10.85 -6.23
CA LYS A 27 17.27 11.85 -6.61
C LYS A 27 17.73 11.71 -8.06
N THR A 28 17.76 10.49 -8.58
CA THR A 28 18.17 10.21 -9.96
C THR A 28 17.01 10.41 -10.94
N TRP A 29 15.79 10.01 -10.55
CA TRP A 29 14.59 10.13 -11.38
C TRP A 29 14.23 11.59 -11.65
N VAL A 30 14.21 12.44 -10.63
CA VAL A 30 13.84 13.87 -10.75
C VAL A 30 14.75 14.61 -11.73
N LYS A 31 16.03 14.22 -11.85
CA LYS A 31 16.95 14.83 -12.84
C LYS A 31 16.54 14.55 -14.28
N ARG A 32 15.86 13.43 -14.53
CA ARG A 32 15.44 13.01 -15.88
C ARG A 32 13.99 13.37 -16.17
N TYR A 33 13.12 13.33 -15.15
CA TYR A 33 11.68 13.59 -15.25
C TYR A 33 11.24 14.53 -14.12
N PRO A 34 11.55 15.84 -14.22
CA PRO A 34 11.34 16.80 -13.13
C PRO A 34 9.86 17.11 -12.87
N GLU A 35 8.98 16.85 -13.83
CA GLU A 35 7.54 17.08 -13.70
C GLU A 35 6.79 15.93 -13.03
N ASP A 36 7.42 14.76 -12.86
CA ASP A 36 6.78 13.60 -12.26
C ASP A 36 6.54 13.80 -10.75
N LEU A 37 5.43 13.26 -10.25
CA LEU A 37 4.98 13.46 -8.87
C LEU A 37 5.31 12.27 -7.99
N PHE A 38 5.70 12.55 -6.74
CA PHE A 38 6.07 11.52 -5.77
C PHE A 38 5.12 11.54 -4.58
N THR A 39 4.60 10.37 -4.21
CA THR A 39 3.87 10.13 -2.96
C THR A 39 4.67 9.14 -2.11
N TYR A 40 4.68 9.34 -0.80
CA TYR A 40 5.47 8.55 0.13
C TYR A 40 4.56 7.84 1.12
N ARG A 41 4.69 6.51 1.21
CA ARG A 41 3.99 5.67 2.17
C ARG A 41 4.98 5.00 3.10
N GLU A 42 4.95 5.41 4.36
CA GLU A 42 5.73 4.79 5.41
C GLU A 42 4.98 3.59 6.00
N VAL A 43 5.64 2.42 6.04
CA VAL A 43 5.08 1.18 6.62
C VAL A 43 6.07 0.49 7.57
N GLY A 44 7.28 1.04 7.74
CA GLY A 44 8.28 0.55 8.69
C GLY A 44 8.34 1.36 9.98
N LEU A 45 8.29 2.69 9.88
CA LEU A 45 8.31 3.62 11.03
C LEU A 45 6.90 3.98 11.51
N SER A 46 5.90 3.90 10.64
CA SER A 46 4.49 4.13 10.95
C SER A 46 3.78 2.80 11.11
N SER A 47 2.91 2.70 12.12
CA SER A 47 2.12 1.50 12.34
C SER A 47 1.03 1.38 11.29
N ILE A 48 0.97 0.24 10.62
CA ILE A 48 -0.13 -0.16 9.75
C ILE A 48 -0.97 -1.17 10.54
N PRO A 49 -2.25 -0.87 10.84
CA PRO A 49 -3.09 -1.80 11.56
C PRO A 49 -3.22 -3.12 10.78
N HIS A 50 -3.11 -4.24 11.50
CA HIS A 50 -3.45 -5.54 10.95
C HIS A 50 -4.95 -5.60 10.61
N ILE A 51 -5.30 -6.40 9.61
CA ILE A 51 -6.71 -6.67 9.31
C ILE A 51 -7.37 -7.39 10.50
N THR A 52 -8.65 -7.11 10.71
CA THR A 52 -9.47 -7.67 11.80
C THR A 52 -10.64 -8.45 11.22
N GLU A 53 -11.37 -9.19 12.07
CA GLU A 53 -12.63 -9.83 11.67
C GLU A 53 -13.64 -8.83 11.10
N SER A 54 -13.81 -7.67 11.75
CA SER A 54 -14.70 -6.60 11.27
C SER A 54 -14.26 -6.03 9.93
N TRP A 55 -12.94 -5.91 9.70
CA TRP A 55 -12.40 -5.51 8.41
C TRP A 55 -12.71 -6.55 7.33
N ILE A 56 -12.53 -7.84 7.63
CA ILE A 56 -12.82 -8.94 6.70
C ILE A 56 -14.30 -8.92 6.34
N ALA A 57 -15.19 -8.99 7.34
CA ALA A 57 -16.64 -8.96 7.12
C ALA A 57 -17.05 -7.79 6.23
N SER A 58 -16.51 -6.60 6.51
CA SER A 58 -16.78 -5.38 5.74
C SER A 58 -16.21 -5.40 4.32
N ALA A 59 -15.00 -5.94 4.12
CA ALA A 59 -14.31 -5.96 2.83
C ALA A 59 -15.03 -6.84 1.79
N PHE A 60 -15.78 -7.85 2.23
CA PHE A 60 -16.57 -8.76 1.41
C PHE A 60 -18.03 -8.31 1.21
N VAL A 61 -18.49 -7.24 1.88
CA VAL A 61 -19.75 -6.60 1.52
C VAL A 61 -19.57 -5.89 0.18
N LYS A 62 -20.48 -6.21 -0.75
CA LYS A 62 -20.58 -5.57 -2.06
C LYS A 62 -20.61 -4.06 -1.93
N VAL A 63 -19.86 -3.34 -2.76
CA VAL A 63 -19.77 -1.88 -2.72
C VAL A 63 -21.15 -1.21 -2.67
N GLU A 64 -22.11 -1.71 -3.46
CA GLU A 64 -23.49 -1.22 -3.53
C GLU A 64 -24.33 -1.44 -2.26
N ASP A 65 -23.97 -2.43 -1.43
CA ASP A 65 -24.70 -2.82 -0.22
C ASP A 65 -24.03 -2.27 1.06
N ARG A 66 -23.03 -1.38 0.92
CA ARG A 66 -22.26 -0.87 2.07
C ARG A 66 -23.01 0.19 2.87
N THR A 67 -23.19 -0.07 4.16
CA THR A 67 -23.72 0.87 5.17
C THR A 67 -22.56 1.64 5.82
N GLU A 68 -22.85 2.73 6.53
CA GLU A 68 -21.81 3.48 7.27
C GLU A 68 -21.06 2.60 8.27
N GLU A 69 -21.75 1.65 8.91
CA GLU A 69 -21.16 0.74 9.89
C GLU A 69 -20.10 -0.17 9.26
N ASN A 70 -20.34 -0.69 8.06
CA ASN A 70 -19.37 -1.53 7.36
C ASN A 70 -18.31 -0.72 6.58
N GLN A 71 -18.50 0.57 6.38
CA GLN A 71 -17.46 1.43 5.79
C GLN A 71 -16.37 1.81 6.79
N ARG A 72 -16.74 2.02 8.06
CA ARG A 72 -15.82 2.48 9.11
C ARG A 72 -14.57 1.59 9.28
N PRO A 73 -14.67 0.26 9.35
CA PRO A 73 -13.49 -0.61 9.44
C PRO A 73 -12.54 -0.51 8.23
N LEU A 74 -13.05 -0.01 7.10
CA LEU A 74 -12.32 0.07 5.84
C LEU A 74 -11.73 1.46 5.57
N GLU A 75 -11.98 2.47 6.40
CA GLU A 75 -11.55 3.85 6.14
C GLU A 75 -10.05 3.96 5.87
N PHE A 76 -9.23 3.32 6.73
CA PHE A 76 -7.79 3.32 6.56
C PHE A 76 -7.35 2.55 5.30
N SER A 77 -7.95 1.38 5.04
CA SER A 77 -7.74 0.63 3.79
C SER A 77 -8.06 1.49 2.57
N ASN A 78 -9.17 2.23 2.58
CA ASN A 78 -9.60 3.08 1.46
C ASN A 78 -8.58 4.19 1.17
N VAL A 79 -7.93 4.77 2.20
CA VAL A 79 -6.82 5.72 2.00
C VAL A 79 -5.66 5.04 1.26
N LEU A 80 -5.21 3.88 1.74
CA LEU A 80 -4.08 3.16 1.15
C LEU A 80 -4.37 2.68 -0.27
N VAL A 81 -5.59 2.21 -0.54
CA VAL A 81 -6.02 1.77 -1.87
C VAL A 81 -6.06 2.95 -2.84
N ARG A 82 -6.55 4.13 -2.42
CA ARG A 82 -6.54 5.34 -3.27
C ARG A 82 -5.12 5.77 -3.62
N GLU A 83 -4.19 5.73 -2.66
CA GLU A 83 -2.77 6.00 -2.93
C GLU A 83 -2.20 5.02 -3.96
N LEU A 84 -2.49 3.72 -3.79
CA LEU A 84 -2.04 2.68 -4.71
C LEU A 84 -2.62 2.88 -6.12
N GLN A 85 -3.92 3.13 -6.24
CA GLN A 85 -4.60 3.34 -7.53
C GLN A 85 -4.19 4.62 -8.24
N ALA A 86 -3.78 5.65 -7.49
CA ALA A 86 -3.34 6.91 -8.07
C ALA A 86 -1.94 6.85 -8.70
N ALA A 87 -1.14 5.82 -8.39
CA ALA A 87 0.24 5.71 -8.86
C ALA A 87 0.35 4.90 -10.15
N ASP A 88 1.25 5.33 -11.04
CA ASP A 88 1.65 4.62 -12.24
C ASP A 88 2.85 3.69 -12.00
N ILE A 89 3.70 4.05 -11.02
CA ILE A 89 4.96 3.38 -10.72
C ILE A 89 5.06 3.16 -9.21
N TYR A 90 5.45 1.95 -8.81
CA TYR A 90 5.62 1.57 -7.41
C TYR A 90 7.09 1.26 -7.13
N VAL A 91 7.65 1.86 -6.07
CA VAL A 91 9.03 1.61 -5.63
C VAL A 91 8.99 1.20 -4.17
N ILE A 92 9.40 -0.04 -3.89
CA ILE A 92 9.33 -0.61 -2.54
C ILE A 92 10.75 -0.78 -1.98
N GLY A 93 11.08 0.01 -0.97
CA GLY A 93 12.31 -0.09 -0.20
C GLY A 93 12.12 -0.99 1.01
N THR A 94 12.44 -2.29 0.88
CA THR A 94 12.28 -3.27 1.97
C THR A 94 13.58 -3.98 2.31
N PRO A 95 13.94 -4.13 3.60
CA PRO A 95 14.94 -5.11 4.02
C PRO A 95 14.35 -6.52 3.98
N MET A 96 15.22 -7.53 4.08
CA MET A 96 14.81 -8.90 4.39
C MET A 96 14.93 -9.12 5.90
N TYR A 97 13.83 -9.43 6.58
CA TYR A 97 13.78 -9.83 7.99
C TYR A 97 13.26 -11.26 8.09
N ASN A 98 14.03 -12.15 8.74
CA ASN A 98 13.68 -13.56 8.94
C ASN A 98 13.22 -14.25 7.63
N TRP A 99 14.03 -14.13 6.57
CA TRP A 99 13.73 -14.68 5.24
C TRP A 99 12.43 -14.16 4.59
N SER A 100 11.89 -13.04 5.06
CA SER A 100 10.67 -12.44 4.55
C SER A 100 10.74 -10.90 4.56
N ILE A 101 9.61 -10.25 4.32
CA ILE A 101 9.41 -8.81 4.44
C ILE A 101 9.07 -8.40 5.89
N PRO A 102 9.31 -7.15 6.31
CA PRO A 102 8.84 -6.64 7.59
C PRO A 102 7.32 -6.76 7.74
N SER A 103 6.84 -7.03 8.95
CA SER A 103 5.42 -7.22 9.24
C SER A 103 4.56 -6.02 8.84
N GLY A 104 5.07 -4.79 8.97
CA GLY A 104 4.35 -3.59 8.54
C GLY A 104 4.11 -3.52 7.02
N LEU A 105 5.05 -4.04 6.21
CA LEU A 105 4.83 -4.18 4.77
C LEU A 105 3.79 -5.26 4.45
N LYS A 106 3.81 -6.38 5.19
CA LYS A 106 2.76 -7.39 5.07
C LYS A 106 1.38 -6.83 5.44
N ALA A 107 1.28 -6.10 6.55
CA ALA A 107 0.04 -5.44 6.95
C ALA A 107 -0.44 -4.42 5.90
N TYR A 108 0.47 -3.68 5.27
CA TYR A 108 0.13 -2.78 4.16
C TYR A 108 -0.47 -3.54 2.97
N ILE A 109 0.17 -4.65 2.57
CA ILE A 109 -0.33 -5.52 1.50
C ILE A 109 -1.73 -6.01 1.85
N ASP A 110 -1.95 -6.48 3.08
CA ASP A 110 -3.27 -6.95 3.54
C ASP A 110 -4.35 -5.86 3.44
N GLN A 111 -4.00 -4.63 3.81
CA GLN A 111 -4.93 -3.50 3.75
C GLN A 111 -5.29 -3.09 2.33
N VAL A 112 -4.39 -3.21 1.34
CA VAL A 112 -4.65 -2.77 -0.04
C VAL A 112 -5.23 -3.85 -0.95
N MET A 113 -5.08 -5.12 -0.61
CA MET A 113 -5.57 -6.25 -1.41
C MET A 113 -7.08 -6.42 -1.25
N ARG A 114 -7.85 -5.60 -1.99
CA ARG A 114 -9.32 -5.53 -1.93
C ARG A 114 -9.95 -6.09 -3.21
N ILE A 115 -10.70 -7.18 -3.07
CA ILE A 115 -11.26 -7.99 -4.17
C ILE A 115 -12.15 -7.17 -5.13
N GLU A 116 -13.05 -6.33 -4.62
CA GLU A 116 -14.00 -5.61 -5.48
C GLU A 116 -13.46 -4.27 -6.02
N ILE A 117 -12.37 -3.78 -5.43
CA ILE A 117 -11.84 -2.44 -5.71
C ILE A 117 -10.71 -2.50 -6.73
N LEU A 118 -9.83 -3.51 -6.64
CA LEU A 118 -8.73 -3.67 -7.59
C LEU A 118 -9.19 -4.47 -8.83
N PRO A 119 -9.00 -3.94 -10.06
CA PRO A 119 -9.51 -4.56 -11.29
C PRO A 119 -9.07 -6.02 -11.49
N ILE A 120 -7.87 -6.37 -11.03
CA ILE A 120 -7.29 -7.73 -11.18
C ILE A 120 -8.08 -8.81 -10.43
N PHE A 121 -8.88 -8.44 -9.42
CA PHE A 121 -9.69 -9.37 -8.63
C PHE A 121 -11.17 -9.38 -9.03
N ARG A 122 -11.58 -8.55 -9.99
CA ARG A 122 -12.98 -8.51 -10.48
C ARG A 122 -13.35 -9.71 -11.36
N THR A 123 -12.37 -10.44 -11.86
CA THR A 123 -12.59 -11.66 -12.64
C THR A 123 -12.45 -12.90 -11.75
N ASN A 124 -13.58 -13.57 -11.49
CA ASN A 124 -13.70 -14.96 -11.00
C ASN A 124 -13.98 -15.24 -9.50
N PHE A 125 -14.68 -14.36 -8.77
CA PHE A 125 -15.37 -14.77 -7.52
C PHE A 125 -16.89 -14.92 -7.67
N SER A 126 -17.35 -15.20 -8.90
CA SER A 126 -18.73 -15.65 -9.14
C SER A 126 -18.79 -17.18 -9.06
N LYS A 127 -19.36 -17.66 -7.95
CA LYS A 127 -19.94 -19.01 -7.74
C LYS A 127 -18.94 -20.17 -7.54
N SER A 128 -18.76 -20.54 -6.27
CA SER A 128 -18.86 -21.93 -5.81
C SER A 128 -19.76 -21.94 -4.58
#